data_AF-A0A2D9I932-F1
#
_entry.id   AF-A0A2D9I932-F1
#
_cell.length_a   1.000
_cell.length_b   1.000
_cell.length_c   1.000
_cell.angle_alpha   90.00
_cell.angle_beta   90.00
_cell.angle_gamma   90.00
#
_symmetry.space_group_name_H-M   'P 1'
#
loop_
_entity.id
_entity.type
_entity.pdbx_description
1 polymer ?
#
loop_
_entity_poly.entity_id
_entity_poly.type
_entity_poly.pdbx_seq_one_letter_code
_entity_poly.pdbx_strand_id
1 'polypeptide(L)'
;MNITLIKDKWIKFYKRGFITGLMVLAFICFIDQILQNPFFFNKITSDNIMLTLSFIFFGSVFCGIISFIFLIFISLITVPKK
;
A
#
# COMPACT_ATOMS: atom_id res chain seq x y z
N MET A 1 21.93 -13.53 2.08
CA MET A 1 20.77 -12.88 2.73
C MET A 1 21.28 -11.96 3.82
N ASN A 2 21.07 -10.66 3.67
CA ASN A 2 21.45 -9.68 4.68
C ASN A 2 20.35 -9.53 5.74
N ILE A 3 20.37 -10.41 6.76
CA ILE A 3 19.32 -10.51 7.78
C ILE A 3 19.26 -9.24 8.65
N THR A 4 20.40 -8.58 8.91
CA THR A 4 20.45 -7.33 9.67
C THR A 4 19.71 -6.21 8.95
N LEU A 5 19.80 -6.15 7.61
CA LEU A 5 19.09 -5.16 6.80
C LEU A 5 17.56 -5.33 6.88
N ILE A 6 17.05 -6.56 6.91
CA ILE A 6 15.62 -6.83 7.12
C ILE A 6 15.22 -6.37 8.51
N LYS A 7 15.94 -6.79 9.55
CA LYS A 7 15.63 -6.48 10.95
C LYS A 7 15.58 -4.97 11.23
N ASP A 8 16.46 -4.20 10.60
CA ASP A 8 16.56 -2.76 10.86
C ASP A 8 15.65 -1.90 9.99
N LYS A 9 15.27 -2.38 8.79
CA LYS A 9 14.55 -1.57 7.79
C LYS A 9 13.14 -2.05 7.48
N TRP A 10 12.69 -3.23 7.95
CA TRP A 10 11.37 -3.77 7.61
C TRP A 10 10.23 -2.80 7.89
N ILE A 11 10.21 -2.20 9.08
CA ILE A 11 9.13 -1.28 9.48
C ILE A 11 9.13 -0.01 8.62
N LYS A 12 10.30 0.46 8.20
CA LYS A 12 10.45 1.63 7.33
C LYS A 12 9.90 1.35 5.92
N PHE A 13 10.19 0.17 5.37
CA PHE A 13 9.67 -0.25 4.06
C PHE A 13 8.16 -0.48 4.09
N TYR A 14 7.66 -1.22 5.08
CA TYR A 14 6.23 -1.47 5.25
C TYR A 14 5.45 -0.15 5.42
N LYS A 15 5.87 0.71 6.34
CA LYS A 15 5.19 1.99 6.61
C LYS A 15 5.16 2.91 5.38
N ARG A 16 6.24 2.95 4.60
CA ARG A 16 6.29 3.72 3.34
C ARG A 16 5.32 3.14 2.32
N GLY A 17 5.31 1.82 2.12
CA GLY A 17 4.36 1.15 1.22
C GLY A 17 2.90 1.38 1.61
N PHE A 18 2.61 1.29 2.90
CA PHE A 18 1.28 1.56 3.45
C PHE A 18 0.82 3.00 3.20
N ILE A 19 1.63 4.00 3.58
CA ILE A 19 1.26 5.41 3.43
C ILE A 19 1.11 5.80 1.95
N THR A 20 2.02 5.34 1.09
CA THR A 20 1.93 5.60 -0.35
C THR A 20 0.70 4.94 -0.96
N GLY A 21 0.41 3.68 -0.61
CA GLY A 21 -0.81 3.00 -1.02
C GLY A 21 -2.08 3.71 -0.57
N LEU A 22 -2.12 4.18 0.68
CA LEU A 22 -3.26 4.91 1.22
C LEU A 22 -3.49 6.24 0.48
N MET A 23 -2.42 7.02 0.25
CA MET A 23 -2.50 8.27 -0.51
C MET A 23 -2.98 8.05 -1.94
N VAL A 24 -2.42 7.06 -2.64
CA VAL A 24 -2.77 6.78 -4.05
C VAL A 24 -4.21 6.29 -4.16
N LEU A 25 -4.63 5.33 -3.33
CA LEU A 25 -6.00 4.80 -3.37
C LEU A 25 -7.03 5.86 -2.97
N ALA A 26 -6.74 6.69 -1.97
CA ALA A 26 -7.60 7.81 -1.60
C ALA A 26 -7.71 8.85 -2.72
N PHE A 27 -6.61 9.15 -3.40
CA PHE A 27 -6.59 10.08 -4.52
C PHE A 27 -7.39 9.57 -5.72
N ILE A 28 -7.23 8.29 -6.07
CA ILE A 28 -8.04 7.65 -7.13
C ILE A 28 -9.52 7.69 -6.77
N CYS A 29 -9.86 7.33 -5.52
CA CYS A 29 -11.24 7.40 -5.04
C CYS A 29 -11.79 8.83 -5.15
N PHE A 30 -11.01 9.85 -4.80
CA PHE A 30 -11.43 11.25 -4.92
C PHE A 30 -11.74 11.65 -6.37
N ILE A 31 -10.88 11.28 -7.32
CA ILE A 31 -11.11 11.52 -8.75
C ILE A 31 -12.39 10.80 -9.22
N ASP A 32 -12.56 9.54 -8.85
CA ASP A 32 -13.74 8.75 -9.22
C ASP A 32 -15.04 9.35 -8.71
N GLN A 33 -15.03 9.99 -7.52
CA GLN A 33 -16.22 10.67 -7.01
C GLN A 33 -16.60 11.92 -7.82
N ILE A 34 -15.64 12.58 -8.47
CA ILE A 34 -15.88 13.76 -9.31
C ILE A 34 -16.44 13.36 -10.69
N LEU A 35 -16.03 12.20 -11.21
CA LEU A 35 -16.52 11.70 -12.48
C LEU A 35 -18.04 11.43 -12.46
N GLN A 36 -18.68 11.59 -13.61
CA GLN A 36 -20.10 11.23 -13.79
C GLN A 36 -20.29 9.71 -13.73
N ASN A 37 -19.45 8.96 -14.45
CA ASN A 37 -19.37 7.51 -14.38
C ASN A 37 -18.02 7.11 -13.77
N PRO A 38 -17.99 6.55 -12.55
CA PRO A 38 -16.75 6.13 -11.93
C PRO A 38 -16.19 4.84 -12.55
N PHE A 39 -14.87 4.65 -12.47
CA PHE A 39 -14.18 3.50 -13.08
C PHE A 39 -13.80 2.40 -12.08
N PHE A 40 -13.35 2.75 -10.88
CA PHE A 40 -12.83 1.80 -9.89
C PHE A 40 -13.73 1.70 -8.66
N PHE A 41 -14.18 2.84 -8.14
CA PHE A 41 -14.98 2.94 -6.92
C PHE A 41 -16.41 3.34 -7.25
N ASN A 42 -17.40 2.67 -6.64
CA ASN A 42 -18.78 3.14 -6.75
C ASN A 42 -18.93 4.56 -6.17
N LYS A 43 -19.91 5.32 -6.69
CA LYS A 43 -20.31 6.59 -6.07
C LYS A 43 -20.62 6.36 -4.60
N ILE A 44 -20.01 7.19 -3.77
CA ILE A 44 -20.15 7.10 -2.32
C ILE A 44 -21.57 7.52 -1.92
N THR A 45 -22.24 6.63 -1.22
CA THR A 45 -23.53 6.83 -0.55
C THR A 45 -23.40 6.46 0.93
N SER A 46 -24.42 6.76 1.74
CA SER A 46 -24.46 6.40 3.16
C SER A 46 -24.20 4.92 3.42
N ASP A 47 -24.64 4.07 2.49
CA ASP A 47 -24.70 2.63 2.69
C ASP A 47 -23.37 1.94 2.34
N ASN A 48 -22.55 2.56 1.49
CA ASN A 48 -21.31 1.97 0.98
C ASN A 48 -20.02 2.69 1.46
N ILE A 49 -20.15 3.76 2.25
CA ILE A 49 -19.01 4.53 2.78
C ILE A 49 -18.04 3.62 3.55
N MET A 50 -18.57 2.77 4.43
CA MET A 50 -17.76 1.91 5.28
C MET A 50 -17.00 0.87 4.46
N LEU A 51 -17.65 0.33 3.43
CA LEU A 51 -17.06 -0.65 2.53
C LEU A 51 -15.95 -0.04 1.68
N THR A 52 -16.17 1.18 1.18
CA THR A 52 -15.17 1.94 0.41
C THR A 52 -13.94 2.27 1.25
N LEU A 53 -14.16 2.73 2.50
CA LEU A 53 -13.08 3.03 3.43
C LEU A 53 -12.27 1.78 3.78
N SER A 54 -12.97 0.66 4.02
CA SER A 54 -12.36 -0.64 4.29
C SER A 54 -11.52 -1.11 3.11
N PHE A 55 -12.02 -0.97 1.88
CA PHE A 55 -11.28 -1.34 0.67
C PHE A 55 -9.98 -0.54 0.53
N ILE A 56 -10.03 0.78 0.73
CA ILE A 56 -8.83 1.65 0.69
C ILE A 56 -7.85 1.23 1.78
N PHE A 57 -8.33 0.98 3.00
CA PHE A 57 -7.49 0.56 4.12
C PHE A 57 -6.82 -0.79 3.85
N PHE A 58 -7.58 -1.83 3.49
CA PHE A 58 -7.03 -3.16 3.20
C PHE A 58 -6.13 -3.15 1.96
N GLY A 59 -6.46 -2.39 0.92
CA GLY A 59 -5.59 -2.18 -0.24
C GLY A 59 -4.26 -1.54 0.14
N SER A 60 -4.27 -0.56 1.05
CA SER A 60 -3.04 0.07 1.55
C SER A 60 -2.20 -0.87 2.42
N VAL A 61 -2.83 -1.73 3.24
CA VAL A 61 -2.15 -2.82 3.97
C VAL A 61 -1.44 -3.76 2.99
N PHE A 62 -2.12 -4.15 1.91
CA PHE A 62 -1.54 -5.00 0.86
C PHE A 62 -0.32 -4.35 0.19
N CYS A 63 -0.37 -3.06 -0.13
CA CYS A 63 0.80 -2.30 -0.64
C CYS A 63 1.98 -2.30 0.34
N GLY A 64 1.70 -2.21 1.65
CA GLY A 64 2.72 -2.35 2.70
C GLY A 64 3.40 -3.73 2.66
N ILE A 65 2.61 -4.80 2.51
CA ILE A 65 3.11 -6.17 2.41
C ILE A 65 3.96 -6.36 1.14
N ILE A 66 3.51 -5.85 -0.02
CA ILE A 66 4.30 -5.89 -1.26
C ILE A 66 5.66 -5.20 -1.08
N SER A 67 5.67 -4.04 -0.44
CA SER A 67 6.91 -3.30 -0.16
C SER A 67 7.85 -4.06 0.77
N PHE A 68 7.30 -4.85 1.70
CA PHE A 68 8.08 -5.74 2.54
C PHE A 68 8.62 -6.95 1.77
N ILE A 69 7.84 -7.56 0.87
CA ILE A 69 8.30 -8.63 -0.02
C ILE A 69 9.46 -8.13 -0.90
N PHE A 70 9.37 -6.91 -1.42
CA PHE A 70 10.45 -6.28 -2.18
C PHE A 70 11.74 -6.13 -1.37
N LEU A 71 11.65 -5.80 -0.08
CA LEU A 71 12.81 -5.77 0.83
C LEU A 71 13.47 -7.15 0.98
N ILE A 72 12.67 -8.21 1.05
CA ILE A 72 13.18 -9.60 1.11
C ILE A 72 13.99 -9.91 -0.16
N PHE A 73 13.45 -9.59 -1.34
CA PHE A 73 14.17 -9.77 -2.61
C PHE A 73 15.49 -8.99 -2.65
N ILE A 74 15.48 -7.72 -2.24
CA ILE A 74 16.72 -6.92 -2.16
C ILE A 74 17.72 -7.55 -1.19
N SER A 75 17.26 -8.02 -0.03
CA SER A 75 18.14 -8.65 0.97
C SER A 75 18.76 -9.97 0.48
N LEU A 76 18.08 -10.69 -0.41
CA LEU A 76 18.61 -11.89 -1.06
C LEU A 76 19.69 -11.55 -2.08
N ILE A 77 19.44 -10.56 -2.94
CA ILE A 77 20.36 -10.14 -4.02
C ILE A 77 21.58 -9.40 -3.48
N THR A 78 21.42 -8.67 -2.37
CA THR A 78 22.52 -7.92 -1.77
C THR A 78 23.54 -8.88 -1.15
N VAL A 79 24.72 -8.97 -1.77
CA VAL A 79 25.86 -9.68 -1.22
C VAL A 79 26.25 -8.98 0.09
N PRO A 80 26.36 -9.71 1.23
CA PRO A 80 26.87 -9.12 2.46
C PRO A 80 28.32 -8.69 2.20
N LYS A 81 28.55 -7.38 2.12
CA LYS A 81 29.91 -6.85 2.22
C LYS A 81 30.36 -7.11 3.66
N LYS A 82 31.38 -7.95 3.81
CA LYS A 82 32.10 -8.14 5.08
C LYS A 82 32.63 -6.80 5.57
#